data_AF-A0A8X6T7M5-F1
#
_entry.id   AF-A0A8X6T7M5-F1
#
_cell.length_a   1.000
_cell.length_b   1.000
_cell.length_c   1.000
_cell.angle_alpha   90.00
_cell.angle_beta   90.00
_cell.angle_gamma   90.00
#
_symmetry.space_group_name_H-M   'P 1'
#
loop_
_entity.id
_entity.type
_entity.pdbx_description
1 polymer ?
#
loop_
_entity_poly.entity_id
_entity_poly.type
_entity_poly.pdbx_seq_one_letter_code
_entity_poly.pdbx_strand_id
1 'polypeptide(L)'
;MVCVVLQCLLLNLLFGWNGVFALVNEYDDIFALCPRNSKFRTYKRIDGTVLTFGGKDNLQCVITFQTDNILQLFMLRFDHLALRCEEDLYIHDGAHALGNPKVHLTCHNTTADVGSVFTKTNFVTLKYVSGKLTQQGKGSKLVITSIKDSAYVCRAFVCSNGFCISQDLTCDDENHCGDNSDETSHASCIGNTTETSRIPMTSGSEIGGMTAGIIFITLLIDCMLGGIFKILMI
;
A
#
# COMPACT_ATOMS: atom_id res chain seq x y z
N MET A 1 6.92 -44.88 -11.23
CA MET A 1 5.79 -44.10 -10.70
C MET A 1 6.07 -43.38 -9.38
N VAL A 2 7.28 -43.49 -8.82
CA VAL A 2 7.66 -42.82 -7.55
C VAL A 2 8.41 -41.49 -7.78
N CYS A 3 9.12 -41.35 -8.91
CA CYS A 3 9.97 -40.18 -9.19
C CYS A 3 9.18 -38.90 -9.55
N VAL A 4 8.05 -39.03 -10.26
CA VAL A 4 7.26 -37.87 -10.75
C VAL A 4 6.45 -37.20 -9.64
N VAL A 5 5.97 -37.97 -8.66
CA VAL A 5 5.20 -37.45 -7.52
C VAL A 5 6.10 -36.61 -6.59
N LEU A 6 7.36 -37.04 -6.43
CA LEU A 6 8.35 -36.34 -5.59
C LEU A 6 8.74 -34.98 -6.17
N GLN A 7 8.80 -34.87 -7.50
CA GLN A 7 9.15 -33.62 -8.19
C GLN A 7 8.02 -32.57 -8.11
N CYS A 8 6.75 -33.00 -8.13
CA CYS A 8 5.61 -32.11 -7.88
C CYS A 8 5.49 -31.67 -6.41
N LEU A 9 5.85 -32.53 -5.45
CA LEU A 9 5.86 -32.17 -4.03
C LEU A 9 6.96 -31.15 -3.69
N LEU A 10 8.13 -31.25 -4.32
CA LEU A 10 9.22 -30.27 -4.17
C LEU A 10 8.89 -28.91 -4.79
N LEU A 11 8.12 -28.87 -5.88
CA LEU A 11 7.67 -27.61 -6.49
C LEU A 11 6.66 -26.87 -5.59
N ASN A 12 5.78 -27.61 -4.89
CA ASN A 12 4.82 -27.02 -3.93
C ASN A 12 5.49 -26.52 -2.64
N LEU A 13 6.69 -27.00 -2.29
CA LEU A 13 7.48 -26.50 -1.17
C LEU A 13 8.23 -25.19 -1.47
N LEU A 14 8.41 -24.85 -2.76
CA LEU A 14 9.08 -23.61 -3.17
C LEU A 14 8.14 -22.41 -3.29
N PHE A 15 6.81 -22.62 -3.34
CA PHE A 15 5.83 -21.54 -3.40
C PHE A 15 5.16 -21.22 -2.05
N GLY A 16 5.64 -21.82 -0.96
CA GLY A 16 5.14 -21.60 0.40
C GLY A 16 5.86 -20.50 1.16
N TRP A 17 6.07 -19.32 0.58
CA TRP A 17 6.48 -18.13 1.34
C TRP A 17 5.25 -17.29 1.65
N ASN A 18 4.67 -17.52 2.84
CA ASN A 18 3.87 -16.52 3.52
C ASN A 18 4.82 -15.41 4.00
N GLY A 19 5.29 -14.57 3.08
CA GLY A 19 5.84 -13.27 3.43
C GLY A 19 4.68 -12.39 3.90
N VAL A 20 4.73 -11.93 5.16
CA VAL A 20 3.91 -10.80 5.58
C VAL A 20 4.53 -9.58 4.90
N PHE A 21 4.10 -9.31 3.66
CA PHE A 21 4.50 -8.12 2.93
C PHE A 21 3.92 -6.88 3.64
N ALA A 22 4.71 -5.80 3.69
CA ALA A 22 4.16 -4.50 4.05
C ALA A 22 3.05 -4.15 3.04
N LEU A 23 1.95 -3.60 3.54
CA LEU A 23 0.82 -3.24 2.68
C LEU A 23 1.25 -2.08 1.78
N VAL A 24 1.13 -2.31 0.48
CA VAL A 24 1.35 -1.31 -0.58
C VAL A 24 -0.01 -0.65 -0.86
N ASN A 25 -0.10 0.65 -0.61
CA ASN A 25 -1.29 1.49 -0.77
C ASN A 25 -2.63 0.81 -0.45
N GLU A 26 -2.83 0.51 0.84
CA GLU A 26 -4.17 0.32 1.36
C GLU A 26 -4.82 1.72 1.46
N TYR A 27 -5.75 2.01 0.53
CA TYR A 27 -6.63 3.19 0.60
C TYR A 27 -7.65 2.96 1.71
N ASP A 28 -7.29 3.39 2.91
CA ASP A 28 -8.08 3.11 4.08
C ASP A 28 -8.84 4.36 4.54
N ASP A 29 -10.16 4.20 4.67
CA ASP A 29 -10.95 5.09 5.51
C ASP A 29 -10.53 4.84 6.96
N ILE A 30 -10.16 5.90 7.69
CA ILE A 30 -9.68 5.77 9.08
C ILE A 30 -10.66 5.00 9.98
N PHE A 31 -11.94 5.00 9.63
CA PHE A 31 -12.97 4.23 10.33
C PHE A 31 -12.82 2.72 10.15
N ALA A 32 -12.46 2.25 8.95
CA ALA A 32 -12.25 0.83 8.68
C ALA A 32 -11.09 0.28 9.54
N LEU A 33 -10.12 1.14 9.82
CA LEU A 33 -8.96 0.86 10.65
C LEU A 33 -9.23 0.84 12.16
N CYS A 34 -10.41 1.30 12.58
CA CYS A 34 -10.77 1.45 13.99
C CYS A 34 -11.96 0.56 14.40
N PRO A 35 -11.76 -0.75 14.65
CA PRO A 35 -12.82 -1.61 15.14
C PRO A 35 -13.25 -1.20 16.55
N ARG A 36 -14.56 -1.01 16.75
CA ARG A 36 -15.18 -0.64 18.04
C ARG A 36 -14.86 -1.60 19.20
N ASN A 37 -14.36 -2.81 18.91
CA ASN A 37 -14.14 -3.89 19.88
C ASN A 37 -12.74 -4.56 19.78
N SER A 38 -11.74 -3.93 19.17
CA SER A 38 -10.41 -4.56 19.08
C SER A 38 -9.72 -4.54 20.45
N LYS A 39 -9.72 -5.70 21.13
CA LYS A 39 -8.98 -5.92 22.39
C LYS A 39 -7.46 -5.95 22.21
N PHE A 40 -6.95 -5.78 20.99
CA PHE A 40 -5.51 -5.73 20.71
C PHE A 40 -5.16 -4.47 19.92
N ARG A 41 -4.35 -3.61 20.54
CA ARG A 41 -3.63 -2.51 19.90
C ARG A 41 -2.47 -3.10 19.10
N THR A 42 -2.76 -3.63 17.92
CA THR A 42 -1.72 -4.07 17.00
C THR A 42 -1.28 -2.86 16.20
N TYR A 43 -0.02 -2.46 16.33
CA TYR A 43 0.58 -1.48 15.43
C TYR A 43 0.55 -2.06 14.01
N LYS A 44 0.19 -1.23 13.02
CA LYS A 44 0.23 -1.62 11.60
C LYS A 44 1.60 -1.29 11.02
N ARG A 45 2.26 -2.27 10.42
CA ARG A 45 3.49 -2.01 9.66
C ARG A 45 3.14 -1.54 8.26
N ILE A 46 3.72 -0.42 7.84
CA ILE A 46 3.45 0.18 6.54
C ILE A 46 4.76 0.74 5.96
N ASP A 47 4.89 0.61 4.64
CA ASP A 47 5.87 1.38 3.87
C ASP A 47 5.27 2.72 3.43
N GLY A 48 4.00 2.70 3.04
CA GLY A 48 3.18 3.87 2.74
C GLY A 48 1.69 3.56 2.91
N THR A 49 0.87 4.57 3.20
CA THR A 49 -0.60 4.44 3.21
C THR A 49 -1.25 5.78 2.94
N VAL A 50 -2.43 5.75 2.35
CA VAL A 50 -3.29 6.91 2.13
C VAL A 50 -4.52 6.79 2.99
N LEU A 51 -4.67 7.71 3.94
CA LEU A 51 -5.80 7.75 4.84
C LEU A 51 -6.78 8.83 4.43
N THR A 52 -8.05 8.44 4.35
CA THR A 52 -9.16 9.39 4.21
C THR A 52 -9.98 9.44 5.49
N PHE A 53 -10.35 10.65 5.92
CA PHE A 53 -11.15 10.83 7.12
C PHE A 53 -11.97 12.11 7.09
N GLY A 54 -13.11 12.11 7.78
CA GLY A 54 -14.04 13.23 7.84
C GLY A 54 -15.47 12.79 7.54
N GLY A 55 -16.43 13.55 8.05
CA GLY A 55 -17.85 13.33 7.75
C GLY A 55 -18.50 12.11 8.43
N LYS A 56 -17.81 11.47 9.39
CA LYS A 56 -18.38 10.45 10.28
C LYS A 56 -18.51 11.00 11.69
N ASP A 57 -19.67 10.76 12.29
CA ASP A 57 -19.99 11.31 13.61
C ASP A 57 -19.69 10.32 14.74
N ASN A 58 -19.39 10.90 15.92
CA ASN A 58 -19.19 10.18 17.18
C ASN A 58 -18.13 9.07 17.05
N LEU A 59 -17.00 9.44 16.46
CA LEU A 59 -15.87 8.54 16.21
C LEU A 59 -14.67 9.01 17.06
N GLN A 60 -14.15 8.11 17.88
CA GLN A 60 -12.84 8.26 18.49
C GLN A 60 -11.97 7.11 18.00
N CYS A 61 -11.01 7.44 17.14
CA CYS A 61 -10.13 6.48 16.49
C CYS A 61 -8.69 6.74 16.93
N VAL A 62 -8.00 5.70 17.40
CA VAL A 62 -6.57 5.74 17.71
C VAL A 62 -5.90 4.61 16.96
N ILE A 63 -4.99 4.96 16.06
CA ILE A 63 -4.22 4.01 15.27
C ILE A 63 -2.74 4.34 15.35
N THR A 64 -1.92 3.30 15.44
CA THR A 64 -0.47 3.39 15.47
C THR A 64 0.11 2.66 14.29
N PHE A 65 0.99 3.35 13.55
CA PHE A 65 1.80 2.79 12.49
C PHE A 65 3.24 2.61 12.94
N GLN A 66 3.90 1.60 12.39
CA GLN A 66 5.31 1.30 12.59
C GLN A 66 5.97 1.14 11.22
N THR A 67 7.17 1.67 11.03
CA THR A 67 7.97 1.36 9.84
C THR A 67 8.49 -0.08 9.90
N ASP A 68 8.90 -0.64 8.77
CA ASP A 68 9.52 -1.98 8.78
C ASP A 68 10.89 -1.99 9.47
N ASN A 69 11.66 -0.89 9.31
CA ASN A 69 12.98 -0.73 9.90
C ASN A 69 13.03 0.39 10.95
N ILE A 70 13.74 0.16 12.06
CA ILE A 70 13.99 1.16 13.11
C ILE A 70 14.76 2.40 12.64
N LEU A 71 15.46 2.31 11.52
CA LEU A 71 16.20 3.41 10.91
C LEU A 71 15.33 4.29 9.99
N GLN A 72 14.10 3.85 9.70
CA GLN A 72 13.12 4.64 8.97
C GLN A 72 12.31 5.48 9.95
N LEU A 73 11.78 6.58 9.44
CA LEU A 73 10.85 7.47 10.12
C LEU A 73 9.69 7.77 9.17
N PHE A 74 8.68 8.49 9.64
CA PHE A 74 7.52 8.84 8.84
C PHE A 74 7.55 10.29 8.35
N MET A 75 7.24 10.47 7.08
CA MET A 75 6.77 11.73 6.53
C MET A 75 5.25 11.66 6.38
N LEU A 76 4.56 12.66 6.92
CA LEU A 76 3.12 12.80 6.82
C LEU A 76 2.82 14.06 6.01
N ARG A 77 2.00 13.92 4.96
CA ARG A 77 1.66 15.01 4.05
C ARG A 77 0.16 15.01 3.80
N PHE A 78 -0.45 16.19 3.87
CA PHE A 78 -1.85 16.33 3.51
C PHE A 78 -1.95 16.71 2.03
N ASP A 79 -2.63 15.89 1.23
CA ASP A 79 -3.09 16.32 -0.09
C ASP A 79 -4.24 17.30 0.05
N HIS A 80 -5.14 16.99 0.97
CA HIS A 80 -6.29 17.82 1.29
C HIS A 80 -6.53 17.78 2.80
N LEU A 81 -6.59 18.94 3.44
CA LEU A 81 -6.96 19.07 4.85
C LEU A 81 -8.21 19.93 4.96
N ALA A 82 -9.30 19.31 5.39
CA ALA A 82 -10.58 19.96 5.66
C ALA A 82 -11.25 19.29 6.86
N LEU A 83 -10.92 19.77 8.05
CA LEU A 83 -11.53 19.36 9.32
C LEU A 83 -12.74 20.24 9.64
N ARG A 84 -13.79 19.65 10.22
CA ARG A 84 -14.89 20.39 10.88
C ARG A 84 -14.43 20.86 12.27
N CYS A 85 -15.10 21.85 12.87
CA CYS A 85 -14.64 22.42 14.16
C CYS A 85 -14.91 21.51 15.36
N GLU A 86 -15.67 20.44 15.14
CA GLU A 86 -15.95 19.34 16.03
C GLU A 86 -15.06 18.13 15.72
N GLU A 87 -14.10 18.28 14.79
CA GLU A 87 -13.13 17.28 14.40
C GLU A 87 -11.72 17.76 14.73
N ASP A 88 -11.02 16.94 15.51
CA ASP A 88 -9.61 17.17 15.84
C ASP A 88 -8.77 15.99 15.35
N LEU A 89 -7.59 16.29 14.81
CA LEU A 89 -6.56 15.30 14.53
C LEU A 89 -5.30 15.60 15.35
N TYR A 90 -4.91 14.63 16.15
CA TYR A 90 -3.69 14.65 16.96
C TYR A 90 -2.67 13.69 16.35
N ILE A 91 -1.47 14.19 16.06
CA ILE A 91 -0.35 13.40 15.55
C ILE A 91 0.70 13.27 16.66
N HIS A 92 0.99 12.05 17.09
CA HIS A 92 2.01 11.74 18.08
C HIS A 92 3.22 11.04 17.44
N ASP A 93 4.41 11.55 17.75
CA ASP A 93 5.71 10.98 17.34
C ASP A 93 6.09 9.85 18.31
N GLY A 94 5.42 8.69 18.16
CA GLY A 94 5.63 7.54 19.02
C GLY A 94 4.52 6.49 18.93
N ALA A 95 4.69 5.40 19.68
CA ALA A 95 3.83 4.22 19.61
C ALA A 95 2.47 4.35 20.34
N HIS A 96 2.19 5.49 20.98
CA HIS A 96 0.97 5.69 21.75
C HIS A 96 0.50 7.15 21.73
N ALA A 97 -0.81 7.37 21.88
CA ALA A 97 -1.43 8.69 22.04
C ALA A 97 -1.35 9.21 23.49
N LEU A 98 -0.20 9.05 24.14
CA LEU A 98 0.06 9.51 25.51
C LEU A 98 0.97 10.74 25.49
N GLY A 99 0.66 11.73 26.33
CA GLY A 99 1.42 12.98 26.41
C GLY A 99 1.05 13.99 25.32
N ASN A 100 1.90 14.98 25.13
CA ASN A 100 1.66 16.07 24.18
C ASN A 100 1.79 15.58 22.73
N PRO A 101 0.86 15.95 21.84
CA PRO A 101 0.98 15.66 20.43
C PRO A 101 2.12 16.47 19.81
N LYS A 102 2.73 15.92 18.76
CA LYS A 102 3.67 16.65 17.90
C LYS A 102 2.95 17.76 17.12
N VAL A 103 1.75 17.45 16.63
CA VAL A 103 0.87 18.37 15.90
C VAL A 103 -0.56 18.16 16.34
N HIS A 104 -1.27 19.25 16.58
CA HIS A 104 -2.71 19.26 16.84
C HIS A 104 -3.39 20.10 15.76
N LEU A 105 -4.26 19.46 14.98
CA LEU A 105 -4.97 20.06 13.86
C LEU A 105 -6.45 20.21 14.18
N THR A 106 -6.97 21.37 13.83
CA THR A 106 -8.37 21.80 14.03
C THR A 106 -8.91 22.36 12.71
N CYS A 107 -10.18 22.77 12.68
CA CYS A 107 -10.80 23.39 11.50
C CYS A 107 -10.14 24.70 11.02
N HIS A 108 -9.27 25.31 11.82
CA HIS A 108 -8.54 26.52 11.43
C HIS A 108 -7.25 26.24 10.65
N ASN A 109 -6.80 24.98 10.61
CA ASN A 109 -5.58 24.61 9.92
C ASN A 109 -5.87 24.24 8.46
N THR A 110 -5.05 24.73 7.54
CA THR A 110 -5.08 24.34 6.12
C THR A 110 -3.85 23.51 5.75
N THR A 111 -3.88 22.84 4.60
CA THR A 111 -2.72 22.10 4.06
C THR A 111 -1.46 22.96 4.00
N ALA A 112 -1.60 24.24 3.64
CA ALA A 112 -0.48 25.18 3.50
C ALA A 112 0.15 25.55 4.86
N ASP A 113 -0.67 25.62 5.92
CA ASP A 113 -0.18 25.98 7.26
C ASP A 113 0.62 24.83 7.90
N VAL A 114 0.25 23.58 7.59
CA VAL A 114 0.85 22.39 8.21
C VAL A 114 2.10 21.92 7.48
N GLY A 115 2.07 21.94 6.15
CA GLY A 115 3.15 21.38 5.33
C GLY A 115 3.37 19.89 5.57
N SER A 116 4.63 19.44 5.38
CA SER A 116 5.03 18.06 5.66
C SER A 116 5.52 17.90 7.10
N VAL A 117 5.00 16.89 7.79
CA VAL A 117 5.33 16.58 9.19
C VAL A 117 6.23 15.36 9.24
N PHE A 118 7.42 15.49 9.85
CA PHE A 118 8.40 14.41 9.95
C PHE A 118 8.53 13.89 11.37
N THR A 119 8.42 12.57 11.58
CA THR A 119 8.67 11.95 12.89
C THR A 119 10.16 11.79 13.17
N LYS A 120 10.51 11.63 14.45
CA LYS A 120 11.86 11.27 14.90
C LYS A 120 11.97 9.80 15.28
N THR A 121 10.83 9.16 15.52
CA THR A 121 10.74 7.74 15.87
C THR A 121 10.20 6.94 14.69
N ASN A 122 10.40 5.62 14.76
CA ASN A 122 9.91 4.63 13.79
C ASN A 122 8.41 4.29 14.01
N PHE A 123 7.72 5.07 14.84
CA PHE A 123 6.30 4.93 15.14
C PHE A 123 5.59 6.27 14.97
N VAL A 124 4.34 6.22 14.50
CA VAL A 124 3.44 7.38 14.54
C VAL A 124 2.09 6.93 15.03
N THR A 125 1.50 7.69 15.95
CA THR A 125 0.14 7.44 16.44
C THR A 125 -0.77 8.59 16.07
N LEU A 126 -1.83 8.28 15.34
CA LEU A 126 -2.89 9.21 15.00
C LEU A 126 -4.05 9.00 15.95
N LYS A 127 -4.54 10.09 16.53
CA LYS A 127 -5.80 10.11 17.27
C LYS A 127 -6.74 11.08 16.56
N TYR A 128 -7.78 10.55 15.94
CA TYR A 128 -8.84 11.31 15.30
C TYR A 128 -10.08 11.29 16.18
N VAL A 129 -10.61 12.47 16.49
CA VAL A 129 -11.82 12.63 17.31
C VAL A 129 -12.83 13.43 16.50
N SER A 130 -14.03 12.89 16.34
CA SER A 130 -15.15 13.55 15.69
C SER A 130 -16.36 13.58 16.60
N GLY A 131 -16.93 14.77 16.79
CA GLY A 131 -18.17 15.03 17.50
C GLY A 131 -19.42 14.58 16.75
N LYS A 132 -20.57 15.15 17.11
CA LYS A 132 -21.88 14.78 16.54
C LYS A 132 -22.36 15.90 15.61
N LEU A 133 -22.43 15.68 14.28
CA LEU A 133 -22.83 16.75 13.35
C LEU A 133 -23.58 16.32 12.08
N THR A 134 -24.55 17.16 11.71
CA THR A 134 -25.52 17.02 10.62
C THR A 134 -25.05 17.49 9.22
N GLN A 135 -23.80 17.90 9.04
CA GLN A 135 -23.32 18.44 7.76
C GLN A 135 -22.18 17.63 7.14
N GLN A 136 -22.27 17.48 5.81
CA GLN A 136 -21.34 16.71 4.98
C GLN A 136 -20.09 17.57 4.69
N GLY A 137 -18.94 17.15 5.22
CA GLY A 137 -17.64 17.74 4.91
C GLY A 137 -16.97 17.04 3.72
N LYS A 138 -15.99 17.71 3.07
CA LYS A 138 -15.22 17.13 1.95
C LYS A 138 -14.22 16.05 2.38
N GLY A 139 -14.03 15.85 3.69
CA GLY A 139 -13.02 14.95 4.23
C GLY A 139 -11.61 15.49 4.02
N SER A 140 -10.64 14.79 4.58
CA SER A 140 -9.21 15.06 4.47
C SER A 140 -8.52 13.81 3.93
N LYS A 141 -7.43 14.02 3.18
CA LYS A 141 -6.57 12.99 2.60
C LYS A 141 -5.15 13.18 3.11
N LEU A 142 -4.66 12.20 3.84
CA LEU A 142 -3.34 12.17 4.48
C LEU A 142 -2.52 11.03 3.89
N VAL A 143 -1.40 11.37 3.27
CA VAL A 143 -0.40 10.45 2.76
C VAL A 143 0.67 10.27 3.84
N ILE A 144 0.91 9.03 4.26
CA ILE A 144 1.93 8.67 5.25
C ILE A 144 2.94 7.78 4.56
N THR A 145 4.20 8.18 4.58
CA THR A 145 5.28 7.46 3.91
C THR A 145 6.38 7.16 4.91
N SER A 146 6.84 5.91 4.94
CA SER A 146 8.10 5.56 5.60
C SER A 146 9.25 6.04 4.73
N ILE A 147 10.11 6.87 5.32
CA ILE A 147 11.26 7.46 4.64
C ILE A 147 12.55 7.12 5.39
N LYS A 148 13.64 7.09 4.64
CA LYS A 148 15.00 7.00 5.17
C LYS A 148 15.83 8.16 4.63
N ASP A 149 16.62 8.77 5.50
CA ASP A 149 17.54 9.84 5.10
C ASP A 149 18.65 9.30 4.16
N SER A 150 18.95 10.06 3.11
CA SER A 150 19.93 9.78 2.03
C SER A 150 21.36 9.60 2.52
N ALA A 151 21.66 9.97 3.77
CA ALA A 151 22.99 9.77 4.36
C ALA A 151 23.44 8.29 4.40
N TYR A 152 22.56 7.34 4.03
CA TYR A 152 22.83 5.91 3.97
C TYR A 152 22.49 5.32 2.61
N VAL A 153 23.11 4.19 2.26
CA VAL A 153 22.78 3.41 1.05
C VAL A 153 21.26 3.14 0.99
N CYS A 154 20.62 3.73 -0.02
CA CYS A 154 19.25 3.40 -0.42
C CYS A 154 19.30 2.21 -1.38
N ARG A 155 18.57 1.14 -1.06
CA ARG A 155 18.42 -0.03 -1.94
C ARG A 155 17.08 -0.03 -2.68
N ALA A 156 16.26 0.98 -2.46
CA ALA A 156 14.94 1.17 -3.03
C ALA A 156 14.95 2.45 -3.88
N PHE A 157 13.84 3.18 -3.95
CA PHE A 157 13.71 4.38 -4.76
C PHE A 157 14.25 5.62 -4.04
N VAL A 158 15.02 6.46 -4.75
CA VAL A 158 15.57 7.72 -4.26
C VAL A 158 14.84 8.90 -4.89
N CYS A 159 14.10 9.64 -4.07
CA CYS A 159 13.44 10.88 -4.43
C CYS A 159 14.44 11.97 -4.83
N SER A 160 13.99 12.96 -5.62
CA SER A 160 14.85 14.09 -6.03
C SER A 160 15.35 14.94 -4.85
N ASN A 161 14.57 14.99 -3.77
CA ASN A 161 14.93 15.65 -2.51
C ASN A 161 15.87 14.83 -1.60
N GLY A 162 16.27 13.63 -2.03
CA GLY A 162 17.20 12.76 -1.32
C GLY A 162 16.55 11.74 -0.38
N PHE A 163 15.24 11.78 -0.14
CA PHE A 163 14.61 10.73 0.66
C PHE A 163 14.60 9.38 -0.08
N CYS A 164 14.71 8.31 0.69
CA CYS A 164 14.60 6.94 0.20
C CYS A 164 13.27 6.34 0.67
N ILE A 165 12.46 5.87 -0.27
CA ILE A 165 11.15 5.25 -0.05
C ILE A 165 11.08 3.85 -0.66
N SER A 166 10.05 3.08 -0.32
CA SER A 166 9.84 1.76 -0.95
C SER A 166 9.59 1.92 -2.45
N GLN A 167 10.12 0.99 -3.25
CA GLN A 167 9.92 0.98 -4.70
C GLN A 167 8.45 0.74 -5.08
N ASP A 168 7.68 0.14 -4.19
CA ASP A 168 6.26 -0.13 -4.42
C ASP A 168 5.37 1.13 -4.31
N LEU A 169 5.95 2.27 -3.90
CA LEU A 169 5.29 3.57 -3.74
C LEU A 169 5.62 4.52 -4.91
N THR A 170 5.85 3.97 -6.10
CA THR A 170 6.16 4.77 -7.30
C THR A 170 5.14 4.51 -8.38
N CYS A 171 4.74 5.56 -9.09
CA CYS A 171 3.74 5.52 -10.15
C CYS A 171 2.36 5.04 -9.67
N ASP A 172 1.95 5.46 -8.48
CA ASP A 172 0.70 5.06 -7.82
C ASP A 172 -0.32 6.20 -7.65
N ASP A 173 -0.09 7.32 -8.33
CA ASP A 173 -0.86 8.57 -8.28
C ASP A 173 -0.78 9.34 -6.95
N GLU A 174 0.10 8.92 -6.04
CA GLU A 174 0.25 9.49 -4.70
C GLU A 174 1.66 10.02 -4.48
N ASN A 175 1.78 11.30 -4.12
CA ASN A 175 3.10 11.90 -3.91
C ASN A 175 3.65 11.52 -2.52
N HIS A 176 4.33 10.38 -2.48
CA HIS A 176 5.05 9.80 -1.35
C HIS A 176 6.43 10.44 -1.13
N CYS A 177 7.06 11.02 -2.16
CA CYS A 177 8.33 11.72 -2.02
C CYS A 177 8.20 13.15 -1.44
N GLY A 178 7.01 13.75 -1.51
CA GLY A 178 6.75 15.16 -1.19
C GLY A 178 7.12 16.13 -2.32
N ASP A 179 8.04 15.75 -3.21
CA ASP A 179 8.46 16.51 -4.40
C ASP A 179 7.89 15.95 -5.71
N ASN A 180 7.05 14.91 -5.63
CA ASN A 180 6.38 14.24 -6.75
C ASN A 180 7.32 13.50 -7.71
N SER A 181 8.57 13.25 -7.31
CA SER A 181 9.55 12.59 -8.19
C SER A 181 9.28 11.09 -8.39
N ASP A 182 8.57 10.46 -7.45
CA ASP A 182 7.97 9.13 -7.51
C ASP A 182 6.89 8.96 -8.58
N GLU A 183 6.22 10.05 -8.97
CA GLU A 183 5.11 10.04 -9.94
C GLU A 183 5.48 10.62 -11.32
N THR A 184 6.78 10.71 -11.61
CA THR A 184 7.29 11.35 -12.83
C THR A 184 8.25 10.45 -13.60
N SER A 185 8.84 10.99 -14.67
CA SER A 185 9.90 10.32 -15.41
C SER A 185 11.13 9.98 -14.56
N HIS A 186 11.32 10.61 -13.39
CA HIS A 186 12.39 10.26 -12.45
C HIS A 186 12.22 8.84 -11.90
N ALA A 187 10.98 8.40 -11.67
CA ALA A 187 10.63 7.00 -11.38
C ALA A 187 10.43 6.14 -12.64
N SER A 188 10.69 6.68 -13.83
CA SER A 188 10.42 6.02 -15.12
C SER A 188 8.94 5.63 -15.31
N CYS A 189 8.00 6.39 -14.74
CA CYS A 189 6.57 6.17 -14.96
C CYS A 189 6.22 6.37 -16.45
N ILE A 190 5.65 5.35 -17.09
CA ILE A 190 5.09 5.49 -18.44
C ILE A 190 3.72 6.11 -18.26
N GLY A 191 3.58 7.39 -18.58
CA GLY A 191 2.29 8.03 -18.64
C GLY A 191 1.41 7.29 -19.64
N ASN A 192 0.40 6.58 -19.15
CA ASN A 192 -0.68 6.12 -20.01
C ASN A 192 -1.44 7.37 -20.44
N THR A 193 -1.00 8.02 -21.52
CA THR A 193 -1.83 8.98 -22.23
C THR A 193 -3.00 8.21 -22.84
N THR A 194 -4.01 7.87 -22.03
CA THR A 194 -5.35 7.58 -22.54
C THR A 194 -6.02 8.89 -22.90
N GLU A 195 -5.38 9.68 -23.75
CA GLU A 195 -6.12 10.54 -24.65
C GLU A 195 -6.58 9.68 -25.82
N THR A 196 -7.87 9.77 -26.08
CA THR A 196 -8.57 9.06 -27.16
C THR A 196 -8.01 9.50 -28.50
N SER A 197 -6.91 8.90 -28.94
CA SER A 197 -6.47 8.92 -30.34
C SER A 197 -6.82 7.58 -30.96
N ARG A 198 -8.01 7.52 -31.57
CA ARG A 198 -8.36 6.47 -32.53
C ARG A 198 -7.42 6.58 -33.72
N ILE A 199 -6.23 5.98 -33.61
CA ILE A 199 -5.44 5.59 -34.76
C ILE A 199 -5.94 4.18 -35.12
N PRO A 200 -6.49 3.94 -36.32
CA PRO A 200 -6.84 2.59 -36.74
C PRO A 200 -5.53 1.86 -37.03
N MET A 201 -5.01 1.10 -36.07
CA MET A 201 -3.96 0.12 -36.33
C MET A 201 -4.65 -1.18 -36.76
N THR A 202 -4.69 -1.37 -38.07
CA THR A 202 -4.96 -2.64 -38.71
C THR A 202 -3.80 -3.62 -38.48
N SER A 203 -4.16 -4.89 -38.28
CA SER A 203 -3.38 -6.14 -38.42
C SER A 203 -2.21 -6.40 -37.47
N GLY A 204 -2.34 -7.49 -36.70
CA GLY A 204 -1.24 -8.14 -35.98
C GLY A 204 -1.76 -9.25 -35.06
N SER A 205 -1.93 -10.45 -35.61
CA SER A 205 -2.38 -11.67 -34.94
C SER A 205 -1.37 -12.17 -33.90
N GLU A 206 -1.75 -12.36 -32.64
CA GLU A 206 -1.14 -13.37 -31.77
C GLU A 206 -2.18 -14.09 -30.88
N ILE A 207 -2.27 -15.40 -31.14
CA ILE A 207 -3.14 -16.37 -30.50
C ILE A 207 -2.37 -16.88 -29.26
N GLY A 208 -2.50 -16.19 -28.13
CA GLY A 208 -1.71 -16.45 -26.92
C GLY A 208 -2.44 -17.11 -25.76
N GLY A 209 -3.57 -17.81 -25.97
CA GLY A 209 -4.40 -18.32 -24.87
C GLY A 209 -4.87 -19.78 -24.97
N MET A 210 -4.61 -20.48 -26.08
CA MET A 210 -5.17 -21.82 -26.30
C MET A 210 -4.12 -22.93 -26.44
N THR A 211 -2.84 -22.60 -26.68
CA THR A 211 -1.79 -23.60 -26.90
C THR A 211 -1.37 -24.30 -25.60
N ALA A 212 -1.32 -23.59 -24.47
CA ALA A 212 -0.97 -24.18 -23.18
C ALA A 212 -2.01 -25.21 -22.68
N GLY A 213 -3.30 -24.93 -22.88
CA GLY A 213 -4.39 -25.85 -22.52
C GLY A 213 -4.40 -27.11 -23.38
N ILE A 214 -4.15 -26.98 -24.69
CA ILE A 214 -4.12 -28.13 -25.60
C ILE A 214 -2.91 -29.03 -25.29
N ILE A 215 -1.73 -28.46 -25.02
CA ILE A 215 -0.53 -29.24 -24.64
C ILE A 215 -0.76 -29.99 -23.32
N PHE A 216 -1.44 -29.36 -22.34
CA PHE A 216 -1.76 -30.01 -21.07
C PHE A 216 -2.78 -31.15 -21.25
N ILE A 217 -3.78 -30.97 -22.11
CA ILE A 217 -4.79 -31.99 -22.42
C ILE A 217 -4.17 -33.15 -23.22
N THR A 218 -3.28 -32.89 -24.18
CA THR A 218 -2.60 -33.97 -24.93
C THR A 218 -1.68 -34.78 -24.02
N LEU A 219 -0.94 -34.12 -23.11
CA LEU A 219 -0.09 -34.82 -22.13
C LEU A 219 -0.91 -35.65 -21.13
N LEU A 220 -2.11 -35.20 -20.76
CA LEU A 220 -3.03 -35.97 -19.93
C LEU A 220 -3.59 -37.19 -20.69
N ILE A 221 -3.95 -37.04 -21.97
CA ILE A 221 -4.47 -38.13 -22.80
C ILE A 221 -3.38 -39.19 -23.04
N ASP A 222 -2.14 -38.79 -23.32
CA ASP A 222 -1.00 -39.70 -23.47
C ASP A 222 -0.65 -40.43 -22.17
N CYS A 223 -0.81 -39.76 -21.02
CA CYS A 223 -0.64 -40.37 -19.70
C CYS A 223 -1.73 -41.43 -19.41
N MET A 224 -2.97 -41.17 -19.82
CA MET A 224 -4.10 -42.08 -19.60
C MET A 224 -4.05 -43.29 -20.56
N LEU A 225 -3.72 -43.08 -21.84
CA LEU A 225 -3.59 -44.15 -22.83
C LEU A 225 -2.33 -45.00 -22.62
N GLY A 226 -1.22 -44.39 -22.22
CA GLY A 226 0.03 -45.10 -21.89
C GLY A 226 -0.08 -45.99 -20.64
N GLY A 227 -1.00 -45.67 -19.72
CA GLY A 227 -1.36 -46.52 -18.59
C GLY A 227 -2.20 -47.74 -18.99
N ILE A 228 -3.15 -47.55 -19.91
CA ILE A 228 -4.04 -48.62 -20.39
C ILE A 228 -3.26 -49.65 -21.23
N PHE A 229 -2.33 -49.21 -22.09
CA PHE A 229 -1.51 -50.12 -22.90
C PHE A 229 -0.55 -51.00 -22.08
N LYS A 230 -0.15 -50.54 -20.88
CA LYS A 230 0.69 -51.31 -19.96
C LYS A 230 -0.07 -52.33 -19.10
N ILE A 231 -1.39 -52.16 -18.96
CA ILE A 231 -2.26 -53.09 -18.22
C ILE A 231 -2.71 -54.27 -19.10
N LEU A 232 -2.71 -54.12 -20.43
CA LEU A 232 -3.12 -55.18 -21.37
C LEU A 232 -1.97 -56.12 -21.83
N MET A 233 -0.74 -55.89 -21.39
CA MET A 233 0.42 -56.77 -21.65
C MET A 233 1.08 -57.27 -20.35
N ILE A 234 0.27 -57.76 -19.41
CA ILE A 234 0.70 -58.65 -18.32
C ILE A 234 -0.24 -59.85 -18.30
#